data_AF-A0A9C8A8E5-F1
#
_entry.id   AF-A0A9C8A8E5-F1
#
_cell.length_a   1.000
_cell.length_b   1.000
_cell.length_c   1.000
_cell.angle_alpha   90.00
_cell.angle_beta   90.00
_cell.angle_gamma   90.00
#
_symmetry.space_group_name_H-M   'P 1'
#
loop_
_entity.id
_entity.type
_entity.pdbx_description
1 polymer ?
#
loop_
_entity_poly.entity_id
_entity_poly.type
_entity_poly.pdbx_seq_one_letter_code
_entity_poly.pdbx_strand_id
1 'polypeptide(L)'
;MASTSPLKEKYNQIFTPRKIRTLRESLIGYLFVTPAMVLIFVFGIFPVAFALYVSLHKWRIVRTDFIGMDNYVRAIGNLAYVVIFFMGAGALLAVYLLIRRILTEAEESGVKPWLQIIPGAINTWAVYAFLRYLWFQLPEFLDIANKLRGVEKTQELFRRLLREAFHAINVYNSWRYFLMVLGIAVLTTIVVQLLNRVPRGGYFQSQFSLAWLALGAGLGLLNFTYQQISQVYLASLEAGTDPGIWPQVVTISAGIILLILGWFSWSSAPKSRESWKFWLRILGAFVFLAGGWLLIGEIPVLLASGDKDLWNGLKVTIFFSAGTVPFQLTISMFLAILLFQKLWGSEFFRMVFFLPYVTPFIASAAIFRQLFANRDTAIINLILRALGGEGLAWLQESKGVNLIIGEALGLNLPAWAAGPSLALVVVILHSIWTYVGYDTVIYLAGLGNIPTELNDAAEIDGASKWEVFRYITFPLLSPTTYFLSLIAVIGTFKAFATLWVFRESLALGTTNTFSVAIFLEFFEKLRYGYASAMAFVLFAIILGLTVINNRFQGSKVFYL
;
A
#
# COMPACT_ATOMS: atom_id res chain seq x y z
N MET A 1 -9.05 62.68 -32.55
CA MET A 1 -9.15 62.51 -31.08
C MET A 1 -10.24 61.47 -30.84
N ALA A 2 -10.04 60.29 -30.29
CA ALA A 2 -9.18 59.89 -29.20
C ALA A 2 -8.42 58.59 -29.49
N SER A 3 -7.13 58.55 -29.15
CA SER A 3 -6.33 57.33 -29.11
C SER A 3 -6.82 56.44 -27.96
N THR A 4 -7.59 55.40 -28.26
CA THR A 4 -7.82 54.32 -27.29
C THR A 4 -6.48 53.64 -27.06
N SER A 5 -5.91 53.82 -25.87
CA SER A 5 -4.59 53.31 -25.56
C SER A 5 -4.54 51.77 -25.73
N PRO A 6 -3.43 51.20 -26.22
CA PRO A 6 -3.27 49.75 -26.43
C PRO A 6 -3.44 48.91 -25.14
N LEU A 7 -3.53 49.55 -23.97
CA LEU A 7 -3.87 48.90 -22.70
C LEU A 7 -5.36 48.57 -22.58
N LYS A 8 -6.26 49.41 -23.15
CA LYS A 8 -7.72 49.21 -23.08
C LYS A 8 -8.17 47.99 -23.91
N GLU A 9 -7.54 47.79 -25.05
CA GLU A 9 -7.74 46.61 -25.90
C GLU A 9 -7.20 45.32 -25.26
N LYS A 10 -6.03 45.40 -24.59
CA LYS A 10 -5.50 44.28 -23.78
C LYS A 10 -6.41 43.93 -22.60
N TYR A 11 -7.06 44.90 -21.97
CA TYR A 11 -7.97 44.69 -20.85
C TYR A 11 -9.27 43.97 -21.27
N ASN A 12 -9.86 44.37 -22.40
CA ASN A 12 -11.08 43.74 -22.93
C ASN A 12 -10.88 42.29 -23.43
N GLN A 13 -9.66 41.87 -23.73
CA GLN A 13 -9.34 40.46 -24.06
C GLN A 13 -9.20 39.54 -22.82
N ILE A 14 -8.98 40.11 -21.64
CA ILE A 14 -8.82 39.35 -20.38
C ILE A 14 -10.20 38.93 -19.86
N PHE A 15 -11.18 39.83 -19.91
CA PHE A 15 -12.54 39.62 -19.44
C PHE A 15 -13.54 39.55 -20.60
N THR A 16 -13.34 38.60 -21.52
CA THR A 16 -14.39 38.32 -22.50
C THR A 16 -15.58 37.66 -21.76
N PRO A 17 -16.84 38.02 -22.10
CA PRO A 17 -18.02 37.41 -21.47
C PRO A 17 -18.00 35.88 -21.49
N ARG A 18 -17.41 35.30 -22.54
CA ARG A 18 -17.20 33.85 -22.70
C ARG A 18 -16.28 33.27 -21.62
N LYS A 19 -15.17 33.93 -21.27
CA LYS A 19 -14.23 33.47 -20.22
C LYS A 19 -14.84 33.56 -18.82
N ILE A 20 -15.62 34.62 -18.55
CA ILE A 20 -16.35 34.77 -17.29
C ILE A 20 -17.41 33.67 -17.16
N ARG A 21 -18.12 33.35 -18.26
CA ARG A 21 -19.08 32.24 -18.29
C ARG A 21 -18.40 30.90 -18.00
N THR A 22 -17.27 30.60 -18.65
CA THR A 22 -16.53 29.34 -18.40
C THR A 22 -15.99 29.26 -16.97
N LEU A 23 -15.51 30.38 -16.40
CA LEU A 23 -15.07 30.43 -15.00
C LEU A 23 -16.23 30.14 -14.05
N ARG A 24 -17.39 30.76 -14.28
CA ARG A 24 -18.61 30.52 -13.50
C ARG A 24 -19.06 29.06 -13.63
N GLU A 25 -19.08 28.51 -14.83
CA GLU A 25 -19.40 27.11 -15.09
C GLU A 25 -18.43 26.17 -14.34
N SER A 26 -17.12 26.45 -14.36
CA SER A 26 -16.12 25.67 -13.61
C SER A 26 -16.29 25.80 -12.10
N LEU A 27 -16.55 27.00 -11.57
CA LEU A 27 -16.79 27.22 -10.14
C LEU A 27 -18.04 26.49 -9.67
N ILE A 28 -19.11 26.51 -10.48
CA ILE A 28 -20.32 25.74 -10.21
C ILE A 28 -19.98 24.24 -10.19
N GLY A 29 -19.21 23.75 -11.17
CA GLY A 29 -18.73 22.37 -11.20
C GLY A 29 -17.95 21.98 -9.94
N TYR A 30 -16.99 22.80 -9.51
CA TYR A 30 -16.25 22.55 -8.27
C TYR A 30 -17.16 22.61 -7.04
N LEU A 31 -18.14 23.50 -6.98
CA LEU A 31 -19.10 23.58 -5.88
C LEU A 31 -19.94 22.30 -5.77
N PHE A 32 -20.36 21.71 -6.91
CA PHE A 32 -21.06 20.42 -6.93
C PHE A 32 -20.20 19.26 -6.42
N VAL A 33 -18.89 19.27 -6.71
CA VAL A 33 -17.95 18.22 -6.30
C VAL A 33 -17.44 18.44 -4.87
N THR A 34 -17.52 19.66 -4.33
CA THR A 34 -16.97 20.04 -3.02
C THR A 34 -17.49 19.17 -1.87
N PRO A 35 -18.81 18.88 -1.73
CA PRO A 35 -19.29 18.01 -0.64
C PRO A 35 -18.65 16.62 -0.66
N ALA A 36 -18.52 16.01 -1.85
CA ALA A 36 -17.86 14.72 -2.01
C ALA A 36 -16.35 14.82 -1.68
N MET A 37 -15.67 15.88 -2.13
CA MET A 37 -14.26 16.11 -1.79
C MET A 37 -14.04 16.29 -0.30
N VAL A 38 -14.92 17.01 0.39
CA VAL A 38 -14.84 17.18 1.85
C VAL A 38 -15.01 15.83 2.55
N LEU A 39 -15.99 15.01 2.13
CA LEU A 39 -16.17 13.67 2.71
C LEU A 39 -14.95 12.78 2.48
N ILE A 40 -14.41 12.72 1.26
CA ILE A 40 -13.22 11.93 0.93
C ILE A 40 -12.00 12.44 1.71
N PHE A 41 -11.84 13.76 1.83
CA PHE A 41 -10.73 14.32 2.60
C PHE A 41 -10.86 13.98 4.08
N VAL A 42 -12.02 14.23 4.70
CA VAL A 42 -12.23 14.07 6.16
C VAL A 42 -12.21 12.60 6.57
N PHE A 43 -12.82 11.70 5.81
CA PHE A 43 -12.96 10.29 6.18
C PHE A 43 -11.99 9.35 5.46
N GLY A 44 -11.37 9.79 4.37
CA GLY A 44 -10.42 8.99 3.59
C GLY A 44 -8.97 9.42 3.80
N ILE A 45 -8.62 10.63 3.39
CA ILE A 45 -7.21 11.10 3.35
C ILE A 45 -6.72 11.53 4.74
N PHE A 46 -7.54 12.28 5.47
CA PHE A 46 -7.16 12.84 6.77
C PHE A 46 -6.80 11.76 7.80
N PRO A 47 -7.55 10.65 7.99
CA PRO A 47 -7.18 9.62 8.95
C PRO A 47 -5.84 8.95 8.61
N VAL A 48 -5.52 8.79 7.32
CA VAL A 48 -4.24 8.22 6.88
C VAL A 48 -3.11 9.21 7.17
N ALA A 49 -3.24 10.48 6.77
CA ALA A 49 -2.25 11.51 7.08
C ALA A 49 -2.08 11.69 8.60
N PHE A 50 -3.16 11.57 9.36
CA PHE A 50 -3.16 11.63 10.81
C PHE A 50 -2.44 10.42 11.42
N ALA A 51 -2.66 9.21 10.93
CA ALA A 51 -1.92 8.03 11.36
C ALA A 51 -0.41 8.17 11.09
N LEU A 52 -0.02 8.80 9.97
CA LEU A 52 1.39 9.09 9.68
C LEU A 52 1.97 10.10 10.66
N TYR A 53 1.19 11.10 11.06
CA TYR A 53 1.60 12.02 12.12
C TYR A 53 1.77 11.27 13.45
N VAL A 54 0.82 10.40 13.82
CA VAL A 54 0.86 9.59 15.04
C VAL A 54 2.08 8.66 15.04
N SER A 55 2.44 8.08 13.88
CA SER A 55 3.59 7.16 13.78
C SER A 55 4.95 7.81 14.04
N LEU A 56 5.06 9.13 13.91
CA LEU A 56 6.30 9.89 14.19
C LEU A 56 6.39 10.37 15.66
N HIS A 57 5.37 10.09 16.47
CA HIS A 57 5.31 10.53 17.85
C HIS A 57 5.30 9.35 18.82
N LYS A 58 5.84 9.60 20.02
CA LYS A 58 5.68 8.69 21.15
C LYS A 58 4.28 8.88 21.72
N TRP A 59 3.35 8.11 21.16
CA TRP A 59 1.95 8.16 21.56
C TRP A 59 1.55 6.85 22.25
N ARG A 60 1.36 6.92 23.58
CA ARG A 60 0.77 5.85 24.39
C ARG A 60 -0.62 6.27 24.86
N ILE A 61 -0.81 6.63 26.12
CA ILE A 61 -2.11 7.17 26.61
C ILE A 61 -2.20 8.69 26.40
N VAL A 62 -1.05 9.36 26.47
CA VAL A 62 -0.88 10.80 26.24
C VAL A 62 0.20 10.96 25.17
N ARG A 63 0.04 11.96 24.32
CA ARG A 63 1.07 12.37 23.36
C ARG A 63 2.19 13.07 24.15
N THR A 64 3.42 12.55 24.10
CA THR A 64 4.57 13.26 24.69
C THR A 64 5.36 13.96 23.61
N ASP A 65 6.22 13.22 22.90
CA ASP A 65 7.31 13.81 22.13
C ASP A 65 7.32 13.35 20.68
N PHE A 66 7.82 14.21 19.80
CA PHE A 66 8.21 13.83 18.45
C PHE A 66 9.50 12.99 18.53
N ILE A 67 9.45 11.76 18.02
CA ILE A 67 10.55 10.79 18.09
C ILE A 67 11.11 10.44 16.71
N GLY A 68 10.70 11.17 15.67
CA GLY A 68 11.16 10.94 14.31
C GLY A 68 10.83 9.53 13.83
N MET A 69 11.85 8.77 13.45
CA MET A 69 11.71 7.42 12.88
C MET A 69 11.83 6.29 13.89
N ASP A 70 11.94 6.58 15.18
CA ASP A 70 12.17 5.56 16.21
C ASP A 70 11.14 4.42 16.16
N ASN A 71 9.85 4.71 15.95
CA ASN A 71 8.82 3.67 15.80
C ASN A 71 9.04 2.77 14.56
N TYR A 72 9.56 3.31 13.46
CA TYR A 72 9.86 2.54 12.24
C TYR A 72 11.14 1.71 12.41
N VAL A 73 12.17 2.29 13.05
CA VAL A 73 13.42 1.59 13.36
C VAL A 73 13.15 0.43 14.33
N ARG A 74 12.29 0.64 15.33
CA ARG A 74 11.83 -0.42 16.22
C ARG A 74 11.13 -1.56 15.46
N ALA A 75 10.36 -1.23 14.43
CA ALA A 75 9.60 -2.20 13.65
C ALA A 75 10.50 -3.02 12.71
N ILE A 76 11.29 -2.36 11.87
CA ILE A 76 12.02 -2.99 10.75
C ILE A 76 13.55 -2.78 10.79
N GLY A 77 14.09 -2.30 11.90
CA GLY A 77 15.52 -2.05 12.08
C GLY A 77 16.04 -0.93 11.15
N ASN A 78 17.31 -1.06 10.75
CA ASN A 78 17.98 -0.09 9.87
C ASN A 78 17.39 -0.03 8.46
N LEU A 79 16.53 -0.98 8.07
CA LEU A 79 15.79 -0.92 6.81
C LEU A 79 14.93 0.35 6.73
N ALA A 80 14.47 0.89 7.87
CA ALA A 80 13.74 2.16 7.90
C ALA A 80 14.56 3.29 7.26
N TYR A 81 15.82 3.47 7.66
CA TYR A 81 16.69 4.51 7.11
C TYR A 81 16.92 4.32 5.60
N VAL A 82 17.13 3.08 5.17
CA VAL A 82 17.34 2.75 3.75
C VAL A 82 16.10 3.09 2.93
N VAL A 83 14.91 2.71 3.39
CA VAL A 83 13.65 3.00 2.68
C VAL A 83 13.47 4.50 2.49
N ILE A 84 13.63 5.32 3.54
CA ILE A 84 13.49 6.77 3.40
C ILE A 84 14.60 7.37 2.53
N PHE A 85 15.83 6.88 2.63
CA PHE A 85 16.91 7.31 1.74
C PHE A 85 16.55 7.10 0.27
N PHE A 86 16.06 5.91 -0.10
CA PHE A 86 15.63 5.62 -1.47
C PHE A 86 14.35 6.36 -1.87
N MET A 87 13.44 6.69 -0.94
CA MET A 87 12.32 7.58 -1.22
C MET A 87 12.82 9.00 -1.56
N GLY A 88 13.81 9.51 -0.82
CA GLY A 88 14.45 10.80 -1.09
C GLY A 88 15.18 10.82 -2.43
N ALA A 89 16.01 9.80 -2.70
CA ALA A 89 16.68 9.64 -3.99
C ALA A 89 15.70 9.46 -5.16
N GLY A 90 14.63 8.68 -4.95
CA GLY A 90 13.55 8.49 -5.92
C GLY A 90 12.81 9.79 -6.24
N ALA A 91 12.60 10.66 -5.24
CA ALA A 91 12.03 11.98 -5.46
C ALA A 91 12.97 12.87 -6.30
N LEU A 92 14.29 12.82 -6.07
CA LEU A 92 15.26 13.52 -6.94
C LEU A 92 15.29 12.95 -8.37
N LEU A 93 15.17 11.64 -8.53
CA LEU A 93 15.02 11.02 -9.85
C LEU A 93 13.74 11.50 -10.55
N ALA A 94 12.63 11.64 -9.80
CA ALA A 94 11.38 12.18 -10.33
C ALA A 94 11.55 13.63 -10.82
N VAL A 95 12.38 14.45 -10.17
CA VAL A 95 12.74 15.80 -10.67
C VAL A 95 13.35 15.71 -12.06
N TYR A 96 14.35 14.84 -12.24
CA TYR A 96 14.99 14.63 -13.55
C TYR A 96 13.98 14.18 -14.62
N LEU A 97 13.11 13.22 -14.30
CA LEU A 97 12.08 12.73 -15.22
C LEU A 97 11.04 13.80 -15.57
N LEU A 98 10.61 14.61 -14.59
CA LEU A 98 9.68 15.72 -14.81
C LEU A 98 10.31 16.82 -15.65
N ILE A 99 11.56 17.21 -15.38
CA ILE A 99 12.28 18.20 -16.19
C ILE A 99 12.45 17.68 -17.62
N ARG A 100 12.85 16.42 -17.81
CA ARG A 100 12.95 15.82 -19.15
C ARG A 100 11.63 15.89 -19.90
N ARG A 101 10.52 15.53 -19.24
CA ARG A 101 9.17 15.62 -19.81
C ARG A 101 8.79 17.05 -20.19
N ILE A 102 9.10 18.03 -19.34
CA ILE A 102 8.85 19.46 -19.62
C ILE A 102 9.63 19.92 -20.84
N LEU A 103 10.90 19.52 -20.97
CA LEU A 103 11.75 19.89 -22.11
C LEU A 103 11.24 19.29 -23.42
N THR A 104 10.87 18.00 -23.42
CA THR A 104 10.31 17.33 -24.59
C THR A 104 9.00 17.99 -25.05
N GLU A 105 8.05 18.23 -24.14
CA GLU A 105 6.78 18.89 -24.48
C GLU A 105 6.99 20.34 -24.95
N ALA A 106 7.96 21.05 -24.38
CA ALA A 106 8.32 22.41 -24.77
C ALA A 106 8.89 22.45 -26.20
N GLU A 107 9.73 21.48 -26.55
CA GLU A 107 10.28 21.31 -27.90
C GLU A 107 9.18 20.97 -28.91
N GLU A 108 8.31 19.99 -28.61
CA GLU A 108 7.17 19.61 -29.44
C GLU A 108 6.19 20.77 -29.67
N SER A 109 5.98 21.59 -28.65
CA SER A 109 5.08 22.76 -28.72
C SER A 109 5.75 24.02 -29.27
N GLY A 110 7.08 24.01 -29.51
CA GLY A 110 7.85 25.17 -29.97
C GLY A 110 7.86 26.36 -29.00
N VAL A 111 7.71 26.12 -27.70
CA VAL A 111 7.57 27.17 -26.66
C VAL A 111 8.73 27.16 -25.66
N LYS A 112 9.02 28.33 -25.09
CA LYS A 112 10.03 28.46 -24.01
C LYS A 112 9.32 28.70 -22.67
N PRO A 113 9.14 27.67 -21.81
CA PRO A 113 8.33 27.78 -20.60
C PRO A 113 9.09 28.33 -19.38
N TRP A 114 10.31 28.86 -19.53
CA TRP A 114 11.21 29.21 -18.43
C TRP A 114 10.61 30.19 -17.40
N LEU A 115 9.77 31.13 -17.83
CA LEU A 115 9.10 32.06 -16.91
C LEU A 115 8.07 31.36 -16.00
N GLN A 116 7.60 30.16 -16.35
CA GLN A 116 6.65 29.37 -15.54
C GLN A 116 7.32 28.68 -14.34
N ILE A 117 8.66 28.66 -14.27
CA ILE A 117 9.40 28.13 -13.12
C ILE A 117 9.10 28.93 -11.85
N ILE A 118 9.04 30.26 -11.98
CA ILE A 118 8.83 31.18 -10.85
C ILE A 118 7.45 30.96 -10.20
N PRO A 119 6.31 31.04 -10.92
CA PRO A 119 5.02 30.74 -10.31
C PRO A 119 4.95 29.28 -9.86
N GLY A 120 5.61 28.34 -10.55
CA GLY A 120 5.74 26.95 -10.08
C GLY A 120 6.38 26.85 -8.68
N ALA A 121 7.52 27.53 -8.47
CA ALA A 121 8.24 27.54 -7.19
C ALA A 121 7.41 28.18 -6.06
N ILE A 122 6.77 29.32 -6.34
CA ILE A 122 5.97 30.02 -5.32
C ILE A 122 4.71 29.24 -4.97
N ASN A 123 4.06 28.58 -5.93
CA ASN A 123 2.93 27.68 -5.64
C ASN A 123 3.37 26.50 -4.76
N THR A 124 4.53 25.91 -5.04
CA THR A 124 5.12 24.88 -4.18
C THR A 124 5.39 25.40 -2.77
N TRP A 125 5.89 26.62 -2.65
CA TRP A 125 6.09 27.27 -1.36
C TRP A 125 4.77 27.51 -0.61
N ALA A 126 3.68 27.83 -1.33
CA ALA A 126 2.34 27.93 -0.75
C ALA A 126 1.84 26.57 -0.22
N VAL A 127 2.11 25.48 -0.95
CA VAL A 127 1.82 24.11 -0.49
C VAL A 127 2.62 23.78 0.77
N TYR A 128 3.91 24.10 0.82
CA TYR A 128 4.72 23.90 2.01
C TYR A 128 4.21 24.73 3.21
N ALA A 129 3.86 25.99 2.99
CA ALA A 129 3.29 26.86 4.02
C ALA A 129 1.94 26.31 4.56
N PHE A 130 1.12 25.72 3.68
CA PHE A 130 -0.12 25.04 4.07
C PHE A 130 0.15 23.79 4.92
N LEU A 131 1.06 22.92 4.48
CA LEU A 131 1.45 21.73 5.25
C LEU A 131 2.05 22.10 6.62
N ARG A 132 2.85 23.17 6.66
CA ARG A 132 3.38 23.74 7.91
C ARG A 132 2.27 24.25 8.82
N TYR A 133 1.25 24.93 8.28
CA TYR A 133 0.08 25.32 9.06
C TYR A 133 -0.64 24.10 9.65
N LEU A 134 -0.89 23.06 8.85
CA LEU A 134 -1.50 21.82 9.34
C LEU A 134 -0.66 21.15 10.44
N TRP A 135 0.67 21.14 10.28
CA TRP A 135 1.61 20.59 11.26
C TRP A 135 1.51 21.27 12.62
N PHE A 136 1.31 22.58 12.68
CA PHE A 136 1.14 23.31 13.95
C PHE A 136 -0.32 23.30 14.45
N GLN A 137 -1.30 23.32 13.55
CA GLN A 137 -2.72 23.34 13.91
C GLN A 137 -3.19 22.04 14.54
N LEU A 138 -2.75 20.92 13.98
CA LEU A 138 -3.17 19.58 14.39
C LEU A 138 -2.86 19.30 15.87
N PRO A 139 -1.64 19.57 16.39
CA PRO A 139 -1.33 19.43 17.81
C PRO A 139 -2.27 20.17 18.75
N GLU A 140 -2.59 21.44 18.45
CA GLU A 140 -3.44 22.30 19.26
C GLU A 140 -4.90 21.83 19.26
N PHE A 141 -5.38 21.36 18.11
CA PHE A 141 -6.73 20.82 17.98
C PHE A 141 -6.90 19.54 18.80
N LEU A 142 -5.90 18.66 18.78
CA LEU A 142 -5.91 17.41 19.52
C LEU A 142 -5.77 17.63 21.03
N ASP A 143 -5.08 18.70 21.44
CA ASP A 143 -4.89 19.01 22.85
C ASP A 143 -6.17 19.50 23.54
N ILE A 144 -7.19 19.93 22.77
CA ILE A 144 -8.53 20.22 23.29
C ILE A 144 -9.08 19.02 24.09
N ALA A 145 -8.87 17.80 23.59
CA ALA A 145 -9.32 16.59 24.27
C ALA A 145 -8.63 16.38 25.63
N ASN A 146 -7.36 16.80 25.76
CA ASN A 146 -6.64 16.76 27.03
C ASN A 146 -7.13 17.86 27.98
N LYS A 147 -7.34 19.08 27.48
CA LYS A 147 -7.85 20.23 28.25
C LYS A 147 -9.27 20.02 28.80
N LEU A 148 -10.06 19.15 28.16
CA LEU A 148 -11.40 18.76 28.62
C LEU A 148 -11.40 17.63 29.67
N ARG A 149 -10.24 17.04 30.01
CA ARG A 149 -10.18 15.99 31.04
C ARG A 149 -10.36 16.58 32.43
N GLY A 150 -11.24 16.00 33.22
CA GLY A 150 -11.48 16.43 34.62
C GLY A 150 -12.26 17.74 34.75
N VAL A 151 -12.75 18.32 33.65
CA VAL A 151 -13.57 19.54 33.63
C VAL A 151 -14.97 19.20 33.14
N GLU A 152 -15.97 19.95 33.60
CA GLU A 152 -17.33 19.83 33.09
C GLU A 152 -17.38 20.17 31.60
N LYS A 153 -17.90 19.22 30.80
CA LYS A 153 -17.88 19.30 29.34
C LYS A 153 -19.04 20.15 28.84
N THR A 154 -18.84 21.47 28.79
CA THR A 154 -19.83 22.41 28.23
C THR A 154 -19.53 22.77 26.77
N GLN A 155 -20.57 23.07 25.99
CA GLN A 155 -20.42 23.52 24.60
C GLN A 155 -19.67 24.86 24.52
N GLU A 156 -19.82 25.72 25.52
CA GLU A 156 -19.12 27.00 25.61
C GLU A 156 -17.61 26.82 25.82
N LEU A 157 -17.21 25.93 26.74
CA LEU A 157 -15.81 25.57 26.96
C LEU A 157 -15.18 25.00 25.68
N PHE A 158 -15.86 24.09 24.99
CA PHE A 158 -15.36 23.54 23.73
C PHE A 158 -15.20 24.62 22.66
N ARG A 159 -16.19 25.51 22.48
CA ARG A 159 -16.09 26.63 21.51
C ARG A 159 -14.95 27.59 21.86
N ARG A 160 -14.67 27.82 23.15
CA ARG A 160 -13.54 28.63 23.61
C ARG A 160 -12.20 27.97 23.27
N LEU A 161 -12.02 26.72 23.66
CA LEU A 161 -10.80 25.94 23.39
C LEU A 161 -10.54 25.77 21.89
N LEU A 162 -11.59 25.58 21.10
CA LEU A 162 -11.51 25.54 19.64
C LEU A 162 -10.99 26.87 19.08
N ARG A 163 -11.51 27.99 19.58
CA ARG A 163 -11.05 29.33 19.16
C ARG A 163 -9.60 29.57 19.58
N GLU A 164 -9.22 29.17 20.79
CA GLU A 164 -7.84 29.21 21.28
C GLU A 164 -6.90 28.40 20.38
N ALA A 165 -7.30 27.20 19.95
CA ALA A 165 -6.48 26.35 19.08
C ALA A 165 -6.20 26.99 17.70
N PHE A 166 -7.13 27.76 17.14
CA PHE A 166 -6.91 28.51 15.89
C PHE A 166 -6.06 29.79 16.10
N HIS A 167 -6.06 30.34 17.32
CA HIS A 167 -5.35 31.59 17.66
C HIS A 167 -4.04 31.35 18.42
N ALA A 168 -3.64 30.09 18.60
CA ALA A 168 -2.34 29.75 19.18
C ALA A 168 -1.21 30.43 18.39
N ILE A 169 -0.19 30.95 19.08
CA ILE A 169 0.85 31.80 18.50
C ILE A 169 1.47 31.19 17.23
N ASN A 170 1.80 29.90 17.27
CA ASN A 170 2.43 29.19 16.15
C ASN A 170 1.46 28.92 15.00
N VAL A 171 0.19 28.66 15.33
CA VAL A 171 -0.87 28.38 14.37
C VAL A 171 -1.24 29.64 13.61
N TYR A 172 -1.53 30.72 14.33
CA TYR A 172 -1.92 32.00 13.75
C TYR A 172 -0.81 32.58 12.87
N ASN A 173 0.46 32.51 13.34
CA ASN A 173 1.61 32.93 12.55
C ASN A 173 1.76 32.09 11.28
N SER A 174 1.58 30.76 11.36
CA SER A 174 1.66 29.87 10.19
C SER A 174 0.51 30.10 9.21
N TRP A 175 -0.70 30.37 9.71
CA TRP A 175 -1.88 30.69 8.90
C TRP A 175 -1.68 32.00 8.12
N ARG A 176 -1.24 33.07 8.79
CA ARG A 176 -0.94 34.35 8.14
C ARG A 176 0.16 34.20 7.09
N TYR A 177 1.21 33.45 7.42
CA TYR A 177 2.29 33.15 6.49
C TYR A 177 1.77 32.42 5.24
N PHE A 178 0.94 31.40 5.43
CA PHE A 178 0.29 30.68 4.33
C PHE A 178 -0.56 31.62 3.45
N LEU A 179 -1.44 32.43 4.04
CA LEU A 179 -2.27 33.37 3.27
C LEU A 179 -1.45 34.38 2.48
N MET A 180 -0.36 34.90 3.06
CA MET A 180 0.55 35.82 2.38
C MET A 180 1.22 35.14 1.18
N VAL A 181 1.78 33.94 1.37
CA VAL A 181 2.44 33.19 0.31
C VAL A 181 1.43 32.79 -0.78
N LEU A 182 0.20 32.40 -0.41
CA LEU A 182 -0.87 32.09 -1.35
C LEU A 182 -1.25 33.31 -2.18
N GLY A 183 -1.39 34.48 -1.55
CA GLY A 183 -1.62 35.74 -2.25
C GLY A 183 -0.52 36.06 -3.27
N ILE A 184 0.74 35.92 -2.87
CA ILE A 184 1.90 36.10 -3.76
C ILE A 184 1.90 35.06 -4.89
N ALA A 185 1.52 33.80 -4.62
CA ALA A 185 1.44 32.74 -5.62
C ALA A 185 0.40 33.03 -6.70
N VAL A 186 -0.79 33.49 -6.28
CA VAL A 186 -1.88 33.89 -7.19
C VAL A 186 -1.46 35.11 -8.00
N LEU A 187 -0.93 36.15 -7.35
CA LEU A 187 -0.46 37.37 -8.04
C LEU A 187 0.64 37.05 -9.06
N THR A 188 1.63 36.24 -8.68
CA THR A 188 2.73 35.86 -9.58
C THR A 188 2.21 35.04 -10.76
N THR A 189 1.27 34.12 -10.52
CA THR A 189 0.61 33.35 -11.58
C THR A 189 -0.09 34.27 -12.57
N ILE A 190 -0.87 35.24 -12.08
CA ILE A 190 -1.56 36.22 -12.92
C ILE A 190 -0.56 37.07 -13.71
N VAL A 191 0.45 37.64 -13.04
CA VAL A 191 1.47 38.50 -13.66
C VAL A 191 2.23 37.74 -14.75
N VAL A 192 2.67 36.51 -14.48
CA VAL A 192 3.41 35.71 -15.47
C VAL A 192 2.52 35.31 -16.65
N GLN A 193 1.24 34.99 -16.41
CA GLN A 193 0.29 34.74 -17.51
C GLN A 193 0.00 35.99 -18.35
N LEU A 194 0.06 37.18 -17.75
CA LEU A 194 -0.09 38.46 -18.47
C LEU A 194 1.16 38.81 -19.28
N LEU A 195 2.36 38.56 -18.74
CA LEU A 195 3.64 38.87 -19.38
C LEU A 195 4.03 37.85 -20.46
N ASN A 196 3.77 36.56 -20.23
CA ASN A 196 4.17 35.47 -21.12
C ASN A 196 2.99 34.54 -21.42
N ARG A 197 2.31 34.78 -22.55
CA ARG A 197 1.20 33.96 -23.04
C ARG A 197 1.74 32.72 -23.75
N VAL A 198 2.15 31.73 -22.97
CA VAL A 198 2.53 30.41 -23.48
C VAL A 198 1.27 29.55 -23.65
N PRO A 199 1.05 28.93 -24.84
CA PRO A 199 0.08 27.85 -24.99
C PRO A 199 0.26 26.79 -23.90
N ARG A 200 -0.82 26.38 -23.22
CA ARG A 200 -0.75 25.46 -22.07
C ARG A 200 0.14 25.94 -20.91
N GLY A 201 0.31 27.25 -20.69
CA GLY A 201 1.12 27.78 -19.58
C GLY A 201 0.80 27.20 -18.20
N GLY A 202 -0.48 26.94 -17.90
CA GLY A 202 -0.91 26.30 -16.64
C GLY A 202 -0.45 24.85 -16.48
N TYR A 203 -0.25 24.11 -17.59
CA TYR A 203 0.34 22.78 -17.54
C TYR A 203 1.83 22.86 -17.17
N PHE A 204 2.61 23.72 -17.84
CA PHE A 204 4.03 23.89 -17.50
C PHE A 204 4.23 24.37 -16.06
N GLN A 205 3.40 25.31 -15.61
CA GLN A 205 3.41 25.79 -14.23
C GLN A 205 3.17 24.66 -13.21
N SER A 206 2.18 23.78 -13.46
CA SER A 206 1.90 22.66 -12.55
C SER A 206 3.02 21.61 -12.57
N GLN A 207 3.59 21.30 -13.74
CA GLN A 207 4.74 20.40 -13.84
C GLN A 207 5.98 20.95 -13.12
N PHE A 208 6.28 22.25 -13.26
CA PHE A 208 7.36 22.87 -12.49
C PHE A 208 7.07 22.88 -10.99
N SER A 209 5.83 23.12 -10.57
CA SER A 209 5.45 23.02 -9.16
C SER A 209 5.66 21.60 -8.62
N LEU A 210 5.29 20.56 -9.37
CA LEU A 210 5.58 19.16 -9.03
C LEU A 210 7.09 18.88 -8.96
N ALA A 211 7.88 19.42 -9.88
CA ALA A 211 9.34 19.27 -9.86
C ALA A 211 9.94 19.94 -8.61
N TRP A 212 9.50 21.14 -8.24
CA TRP A 212 9.92 21.79 -7.00
C TRP A 212 9.48 21.04 -5.74
N LEU A 213 8.27 20.47 -5.73
CA LEU A 213 7.78 19.64 -4.62
C LEU A 213 8.63 18.39 -4.45
N ALA A 214 8.92 17.70 -5.57
CA ALA A 214 9.78 16.52 -5.58
C ALA A 214 11.22 16.85 -5.14
N LEU A 215 11.76 18.01 -5.56
CA LEU A 215 13.08 18.48 -5.14
C LEU A 215 13.12 18.76 -3.63
N GLY A 216 12.15 19.51 -3.12
CA GLY A 216 12.03 19.84 -1.70
C GLY A 216 11.84 18.59 -0.83
N ALA A 217 10.97 17.67 -1.27
CA ALA A 217 10.77 16.38 -0.60
C ALA A 217 12.05 15.52 -0.65
N GLY A 218 12.71 15.42 -1.80
CA GLY A 218 13.93 14.63 -1.98
C GLY A 218 15.07 15.09 -1.09
N LEU A 219 15.40 16.39 -1.16
CA LEU A 219 16.43 16.98 -0.30
C LEU A 219 16.04 16.92 1.19
N GLY A 220 14.77 17.17 1.50
CA GLY A 220 14.24 17.11 2.86
C GLY A 220 14.35 15.72 3.47
N LEU A 221 13.97 14.67 2.74
CA LEU A 221 14.06 13.28 3.19
C LEU A 221 15.51 12.83 3.34
N LEU A 222 16.40 13.17 2.41
CA LEU A 222 17.82 12.83 2.52
C LEU A 222 18.48 13.51 3.71
N ASN A 223 18.21 14.80 3.92
CA ASN A 223 18.68 15.53 5.09
C ASN A 223 18.08 14.95 6.37
N PHE A 224 16.80 14.59 6.37
CA PHE A 224 16.15 13.95 7.51
C PHE A 224 16.82 12.61 7.87
N THR A 225 17.07 11.75 6.88
CA THR A 225 17.78 10.48 7.10
C THR A 225 19.18 10.71 7.67
N TYR A 226 19.93 11.67 7.11
CA TYR A 226 21.26 12.02 7.62
C TYR A 226 21.21 12.48 9.08
N GLN A 227 20.26 13.36 9.42
CA GLN A 227 20.08 13.84 10.80
C GLN A 227 19.73 12.70 11.75
N GLN A 228 18.82 11.79 11.38
CA GLN A 228 18.45 10.65 12.24
C GLN A 228 19.62 9.68 12.45
N ILE A 229 20.34 9.31 11.39
CA ILE A 229 21.51 8.42 11.50
C ILE A 229 22.59 9.08 12.35
N SER A 230 22.85 10.37 12.15
CA SER A 230 23.85 11.12 12.93
C SER A 230 23.49 11.16 14.42
N GLN A 231 22.22 11.33 14.77
CA GLN A 231 21.78 11.33 16.16
C GLN A 231 22.03 9.98 16.85
N VAL A 232 21.67 8.89 16.18
CA VAL A 232 21.88 7.54 16.72
C VAL A 232 23.36 7.21 16.82
N TYR A 233 24.15 7.58 15.81
CA TYR A 233 25.59 7.38 15.82
C TYR A 233 26.27 8.08 17.01
N LEU A 234 25.91 9.34 17.26
CA LEU A 234 26.42 10.08 18.42
C LEU A 234 26.02 9.41 19.75
N ALA A 235 24.76 8.97 19.88
CA ALA A 235 24.31 8.27 21.08
C ALA A 235 25.03 6.93 21.30
N SER A 236 25.36 6.19 20.24
CA SER A 236 26.09 4.92 20.33
C SER A 236 27.57 5.12 20.69
N LEU A 237 28.20 6.19 20.19
CA LEU A 237 29.55 6.59 20.60
C LEU A 237 29.61 6.91 22.10
N GLU A 238 28.61 7.63 22.63
CA GLU A 238 28.50 7.92 24.07
C GLU A 238 28.33 6.64 24.91
N ALA A 239 27.62 5.64 24.38
CA ALA A 239 27.42 4.34 25.03
C ALA A 239 28.59 3.35 24.86
N GLY A 240 29.65 3.71 24.11
CA GLY A 240 30.78 2.82 23.84
C GLY A 240 30.43 1.59 22.97
N THR A 241 29.35 1.65 22.20
CA THR A 241 28.88 0.56 21.33
C THR A 241 29.02 0.96 19.86
N ASP A 242 29.47 0.05 18.99
CA ASP A 242 29.41 0.27 17.53
C ASP A 242 27.97 0.01 17.06
N PRO A 243 27.26 1.01 16.55
CA PRO A 243 25.89 0.82 16.09
C PRO A 243 25.79 -0.08 14.84
N GLY A 244 26.87 -0.30 14.08
CA GLY A 244 26.85 -1.14 12.88
C GLY A 244 25.90 -0.65 11.76
N ILE A 245 25.35 0.57 11.91
CA ILE A 245 24.34 1.13 10.99
C ILE A 245 24.94 1.39 9.61
N TRP A 246 26.12 2.01 9.55
CA TRP A 246 26.75 2.38 8.28
C TRP A 246 27.09 1.15 7.41
N PRO A 247 27.74 0.09 7.92
CA PRO A 247 27.93 -1.14 7.16
C PRO A 247 26.62 -1.68 6.59
N GLN A 248 25.57 -1.79 7.40
CA GLN A 248 24.30 -2.33 6.95
C GLN A 248 23.59 -1.44 5.92
N VAL A 249 23.53 -0.12 6.15
CA VAL A 249 22.94 0.83 5.21
C VAL A 249 23.68 0.81 3.88
N VAL A 250 25.01 0.72 3.90
CA VAL A 250 25.85 0.63 2.70
C VAL A 250 25.62 -0.68 1.97
N THR A 251 25.63 -1.83 2.66
CA THR A 251 25.41 -3.14 2.04
C THR A 251 24.03 -3.26 1.41
N ILE A 252 22.98 -2.85 2.12
CA ILE A 252 21.60 -2.89 1.59
C ILE A 252 21.47 -1.92 0.40
N SER A 253 22.02 -0.71 0.50
CA SER A 253 21.95 0.27 -0.60
C SER A 253 22.74 -0.19 -1.82
N ALA A 254 23.94 -0.73 -1.63
CA ALA A 254 24.74 -1.32 -2.69
C ALA A 254 24.00 -2.49 -3.36
N GLY A 255 23.40 -3.38 -2.57
CA GLY A 255 22.58 -4.49 -3.08
C GLY A 255 21.42 -4.00 -3.97
N ILE A 256 20.66 -2.99 -3.52
CA ILE A 256 19.55 -2.39 -4.29
C ILE A 256 20.06 -1.73 -5.57
N ILE A 257 21.15 -0.95 -5.49
CA ILE A 257 21.74 -0.29 -6.67
C ILE A 257 22.20 -1.32 -7.69
N LEU A 258 22.88 -2.38 -7.25
CA LEU A 258 23.31 -3.49 -8.11
C LEU A 258 22.11 -4.20 -8.75
N LEU A 259 21.00 -4.43 -8.03
CA LEU A 259 19.79 -4.97 -8.62
C LEU A 259 19.22 -4.07 -9.72
N ILE A 260 19.17 -2.76 -9.50
CA ILE A 260 18.66 -1.78 -10.49
C ILE A 260 19.58 -1.75 -11.72
N LEU A 261 20.90 -1.66 -11.52
CA LEU A 261 21.89 -1.63 -12.60
C LEU A 261 21.92 -2.95 -13.37
N GLY A 262 21.85 -4.08 -12.67
CA GLY A 262 21.76 -5.42 -13.25
C GLY A 262 20.49 -5.56 -14.09
N TRP A 263 19.34 -5.12 -13.57
CA TRP A 263 18.08 -5.15 -14.30
C TRP A 263 18.10 -4.24 -15.54
N PHE A 264 18.65 -3.02 -15.44
CA PHE A 264 18.77 -2.10 -16.57
C PHE A 264 19.70 -2.66 -17.66
N SER A 265 20.84 -3.23 -17.25
CA SER A 265 21.82 -3.85 -18.16
C SER A 265 21.24 -5.09 -18.86
N TRP A 266 20.49 -5.91 -18.12
CA TRP A 266 19.81 -7.09 -18.65
C TRP A 266 18.69 -6.71 -19.63
N SER A 267 17.87 -5.72 -19.28
CA SER A 267 16.67 -5.33 -20.06
C SER A 267 16.99 -4.48 -21.29
N SER A 268 18.07 -3.71 -21.29
CA SER A 268 18.45 -2.83 -22.40
C SER A 268 19.12 -3.56 -23.57
N ALA A 269 19.52 -4.82 -23.39
CA ALA A 269 20.19 -5.57 -24.43
C ALA A 269 19.16 -6.17 -25.43
N PRO A 270 19.23 -5.86 -26.74
CA PRO A 270 18.38 -6.48 -27.77
C PRO A 270 18.63 -7.98 -27.89
N LYS A 271 17.65 -8.77 -28.37
CA LYS A 271 17.83 -10.20 -28.74
C LYS A 271 18.76 -10.40 -29.96
N SER A 272 19.68 -9.48 -30.23
CA SER A 272 20.61 -9.57 -31.36
C SER A 272 21.87 -10.37 -31.00
N ARG A 273 22.49 -10.98 -32.01
CA ARG A 273 23.71 -11.81 -31.92
C ARG A 273 25.02 -11.02 -31.78
N GLU A 274 24.97 -9.71 -31.52
CA GLU A 274 26.20 -8.91 -31.42
C GLU A 274 27.03 -9.26 -30.18
N SER A 275 28.28 -9.68 -30.39
CA SER A 275 29.17 -10.26 -29.36
C SER A 275 29.39 -9.37 -28.14
N TRP A 276 29.49 -8.05 -28.31
CA TRP A 276 29.68 -7.12 -27.19
C TRP A 276 28.43 -7.01 -26.29
N LYS A 277 27.24 -7.03 -26.89
CA LYS A 277 25.96 -6.94 -26.16
C LYS A 277 25.63 -8.21 -25.38
N PHE A 278 26.18 -9.36 -25.81
CA PHE A 278 26.13 -10.62 -25.05
C PHE A 278 26.91 -10.52 -23.73
N TRP A 279 28.13 -9.98 -23.76
CA TRP A 279 28.95 -9.79 -22.55
C TRP A 279 28.32 -8.80 -21.57
N LEU A 280 27.66 -7.73 -22.06
CA LEU A 280 26.90 -6.82 -21.21
C LEU A 280 25.74 -7.50 -20.49
N ARG A 281 25.06 -8.48 -21.11
CA ARG A 281 24.01 -9.28 -20.45
C ARG A 281 24.58 -10.19 -19.38
N ILE A 282 25.70 -10.85 -19.66
CA ILE A 282 26.38 -11.70 -18.69
C ILE A 282 26.80 -10.85 -17.48
N LEU A 283 27.44 -9.71 -17.70
CA LEU A 283 27.81 -8.77 -16.65
C LEU A 283 26.57 -8.28 -15.88
N GLY A 284 25.49 -7.93 -16.58
CA GLY A 284 24.22 -7.56 -15.96
C GLY A 284 23.63 -8.67 -15.07
N ALA A 285 23.69 -9.93 -15.51
CA ALA A 285 23.25 -11.09 -14.73
C ALA A 285 24.13 -11.32 -13.49
N PHE A 286 25.45 -11.24 -13.62
CA PHE A 286 26.37 -11.34 -12.47
C PHE A 286 26.15 -10.21 -11.46
N VAL A 287 25.99 -8.97 -11.94
CA VAL A 287 25.67 -7.81 -11.09
C VAL A 287 24.33 -8.00 -10.38
N PHE A 288 23.32 -8.52 -11.08
CA PHE A 288 22.02 -8.83 -10.49
C PHE A 288 22.11 -9.91 -9.41
N LEU A 289 22.83 -11.01 -9.68
CA LEU A 289 23.06 -12.08 -8.71
C LEU A 289 23.87 -11.59 -7.50
N ALA A 290 24.90 -10.77 -7.71
CA ALA A 290 25.68 -10.17 -6.63
C ALA A 290 24.83 -9.25 -5.75
N GLY A 291 23.99 -8.41 -6.36
CA GLY A 291 23.03 -7.57 -5.63
C GLY A 291 22.03 -8.39 -4.82
N GLY A 292 21.49 -9.46 -5.41
CA GLY A 292 20.61 -10.40 -4.72
C GLY A 292 21.29 -11.12 -3.55
N TRP A 293 22.52 -11.61 -3.76
CA TRP A 293 23.31 -12.28 -2.72
C TRP A 293 23.59 -11.37 -1.53
N LEU A 294 23.99 -10.11 -1.78
CA LEU A 294 24.22 -9.11 -0.72
C LEU A 294 22.96 -8.89 0.11
N LEU A 295 21.80 -8.72 -0.53
CA LEU A 295 20.54 -8.51 0.19
C LEU A 295 20.10 -9.75 0.98
N ILE A 296 20.31 -10.95 0.44
CA ILE A 296 20.00 -12.20 1.16
C ILE A 296 20.86 -12.33 2.42
N GLY A 297 22.15 -11.96 2.33
CA GLY A 297 23.06 -11.96 3.47
C GLY A 297 22.63 -11.04 4.62
N GLU A 298 21.89 -9.97 4.31
CA GLU A 298 21.39 -9.01 5.31
C GLU A 298 20.08 -9.46 5.99
N ILE A 299 19.34 -10.42 5.43
CA ILE A 299 18.05 -10.88 5.97
C ILE A 299 18.16 -11.30 7.45
N PRO A 300 19.13 -12.13 7.87
CA PRO A 300 19.24 -12.54 9.29
C PRO A 300 19.44 -11.35 10.23
N VAL A 301 20.24 -10.35 9.82
CA VAL A 301 20.52 -9.16 10.63
C VAL A 301 19.27 -8.26 10.71
N LEU A 302 18.52 -8.12 9.61
CA LEU A 302 17.25 -7.40 9.59
C LEU A 302 16.19 -8.07 10.48
N LEU A 303 16.10 -9.40 10.44
CA LEU A 303 15.20 -10.17 11.30
C LEU A 303 15.61 -10.07 12.78
N ALA A 304 16.91 -10.02 13.07
CA ALA A 304 17.42 -9.91 14.43
C ALA A 304 17.28 -8.51 15.03
N SER A 305 17.36 -7.46 14.21
CA SER A 305 17.29 -6.05 14.65
C SER A 305 15.87 -5.49 14.73
N GLY A 306 14.92 -6.02 13.94
CA GLY A 306 13.52 -5.63 14.00
C GLY A 306 12.71 -6.33 15.10
N ASP A 307 11.43 -5.98 15.22
CA ASP A 307 10.54 -6.56 16.21
C ASP A 307 10.16 -8.01 15.84
N LYS A 308 10.45 -8.95 16.75
CA LYS A 308 10.14 -10.38 16.58
C LYS A 308 8.65 -10.62 16.42
N ASP A 309 7.79 -9.88 17.14
CA ASP A 309 6.34 -10.03 17.06
C ASP A 309 5.85 -9.64 15.65
N LEU A 310 6.45 -8.60 15.06
CA LEU A 310 6.14 -8.12 13.72
C LEU A 310 6.54 -9.14 12.65
N TRP A 311 7.78 -9.65 12.71
CA TRP A 311 8.27 -10.63 11.74
C TRP A 311 7.50 -11.96 11.83
N ASN A 312 7.16 -12.40 13.05
CA ASN A 312 6.27 -13.55 13.24
C ASN A 312 4.89 -13.28 12.65
N GLY A 313 4.32 -12.09 12.88
CA GLY A 313 3.05 -11.70 12.28
C GLY A 313 3.08 -11.69 10.76
N LEU A 314 4.18 -11.22 10.15
CA LEU A 314 4.37 -11.27 8.69
C LEU A 314 4.44 -12.71 8.19
N LYS A 315 5.21 -13.57 8.86
CA LYS A 315 5.32 -15.00 8.51
C LYS A 315 3.95 -15.70 8.56
N VAL A 316 3.17 -15.47 9.62
CA VAL A 316 1.80 -16.02 9.76
C VAL A 316 0.90 -15.49 8.64
N THR A 317 1.02 -14.21 8.27
CA THR A 317 0.25 -13.60 7.17
C THR A 317 0.60 -14.21 5.82
N ILE A 318 1.89 -14.47 5.57
CA ILE A 318 2.34 -15.13 4.34
C ILE A 318 1.78 -16.55 4.27
N PHE A 319 1.85 -17.32 5.35
CA PHE A 319 1.26 -18.66 5.38
C PHE A 319 -0.26 -18.63 5.20
N PHE A 320 -0.94 -17.68 5.84
CA PHE A 320 -2.37 -17.47 5.65
C PHE A 320 -2.70 -17.17 4.19
N SER A 321 -2.00 -16.21 3.57
CA SER A 321 -2.21 -15.84 2.18
C SER A 321 -1.89 -16.97 1.20
N ALA A 322 -0.76 -17.66 1.38
CA ALA A 322 -0.34 -18.75 0.51
C ALA A 322 -1.21 -20.00 0.68
N GLY A 323 -1.77 -20.23 1.87
CA GLY A 323 -2.71 -21.31 2.13
C GLY A 323 -4.13 -21.01 1.67
N THR A 324 -4.54 -19.75 1.62
CA THR A 324 -5.91 -19.36 1.22
C THR A 324 -6.02 -19.07 -0.28
N VAL A 325 -5.18 -18.16 -0.82
CA VAL A 325 -5.40 -17.60 -2.17
C VAL A 325 -5.32 -18.63 -3.30
N PRO A 326 -4.25 -19.45 -3.43
CA PRO A 326 -4.15 -20.40 -4.53
C PRO A 326 -5.26 -21.46 -4.49
N PHE A 327 -5.58 -21.94 -3.29
CA PHE A 327 -6.58 -22.99 -3.09
C PHE A 327 -8.00 -22.48 -3.35
N GLN A 328 -8.37 -21.29 -2.83
CA GLN A 328 -9.70 -20.74 -3.11
C GLN A 328 -9.90 -20.45 -4.60
N LEU A 329 -8.87 -19.95 -5.31
CA LEU A 329 -8.95 -19.65 -6.74
C LEU A 329 -9.01 -20.92 -7.59
N THR A 330 -8.25 -21.95 -7.20
CA THR A 330 -8.26 -23.24 -7.92
C THR A 330 -9.61 -23.93 -7.76
N ILE A 331 -10.13 -23.99 -6.54
CA ILE A 331 -11.44 -24.61 -6.25
C ILE A 331 -12.54 -23.83 -6.97
N SER A 332 -12.54 -22.50 -6.88
CA SER A 332 -13.57 -21.67 -7.51
C SER A 332 -13.55 -21.73 -9.03
N MET A 333 -12.37 -21.73 -9.66
CA MET A 333 -12.26 -21.91 -11.11
C MET A 333 -12.80 -23.28 -11.54
N PHE A 334 -12.46 -24.34 -10.79
CA PHE A 334 -12.97 -25.68 -11.05
C PHE A 334 -14.51 -25.74 -10.94
N LEU A 335 -15.07 -25.17 -9.86
CA LEU A 335 -16.52 -25.09 -9.68
C LEU A 335 -17.21 -24.24 -10.75
N ALA A 336 -16.59 -23.13 -11.18
CA ALA A 336 -17.13 -22.26 -12.20
C ALA A 336 -17.24 -22.99 -13.55
N ILE A 337 -16.20 -23.74 -13.94
CA ILE A 337 -16.20 -24.54 -15.16
C ILE A 337 -17.30 -25.61 -15.12
N LEU A 338 -17.47 -26.29 -13.97
CA LEU A 338 -18.52 -27.29 -13.78
C LEU A 338 -19.92 -26.68 -13.90
N LEU A 339 -20.14 -25.50 -13.30
CA LEU A 339 -21.41 -24.78 -13.34
C LEU A 339 -21.67 -24.05 -14.67
N PHE A 340 -20.64 -23.87 -15.49
CA PHE A 340 -20.77 -23.28 -16.82
C PHE A 340 -21.37 -24.26 -17.84
N GLN A 341 -21.26 -25.57 -17.60
CA GLN A 341 -21.82 -26.62 -18.47
C GLN A 341 -23.37 -26.68 -18.47
N LYS A 342 -24.06 -25.69 -17.90
CA LYS A 342 -25.54 -25.61 -17.79
C LYS A 342 -26.18 -26.88 -17.22
N LEU A 343 -25.58 -27.45 -16.17
CA LEU A 343 -26.16 -28.57 -15.43
C LEU A 343 -27.56 -28.21 -14.90
N TRP A 344 -28.43 -29.21 -14.81
CA TRP A 344 -29.76 -29.05 -14.19
C TRP A 344 -29.58 -28.63 -12.72
N GLY A 345 -30.14 -27.48 -12.35
CA GLY A 345 -29.97 -26.89 -11.02
C GLY A 345 -28.74 -25.99 -10.85
N SER A 346 -28.04 -25.62 -11.92
CA SER A 346 -26.86 -24.72 -11.86
C SER A 346 -27.12 -23.42 -11.10
N GLU A 347 -28.29 -22.77 -11.27
CA GLU A 347 -28.66 -21.57 -10.52
C GLU A 347 -28.82 -21.84 -9.01
N PHE A 348 -29.37 -22.99 -8.63
CA PHE A 348 -29.45 -23.39 -7.23
C PHE A 348 -28.06 -23.59 -6.61
N PHE A 349 -27.16 -24.30 -7.30
CA PHE A 349 -25.79 -24.49 -6.82
C PHE A 349 -25.01 -23.18 -6.74
N ARG A 350 -25.18 -22.25 -7.69
CA ARG A 350 -24.59 -20.90 -7.61
C ARG A 350 -25.03 -20.16 -6.35
N MET A 351 -26.33 -20.20 -6.03
CA MET A 351 -26.86 -19.58 -4.80
C MET A 351 -26.29 -20.24 -3.54
N VAL A 352 -26.26 -21.58 -3.49
CA VAL A 352 -25.74 -22.33 -2.33
C VAL A 352 -24.25 -22.06 -2.10
N PHE A 353 -23.43 -22.07 -3.16
CA PHE A 353 -22.01 -21.80 -3.02
C PHE A 353 -21.72 -20.34 -2.70
N PHE A 354 -22.55 -19.40 -3.12
CA PHE A 354 -22.40 -17.98 -2.79
C PHE A 354 -22.87 -17.64 -1.36
N LEU A 355 -23.75 -18.45 -0.77
CA LEU A 355 -24.33 -18.22 0.56
C LEU A 355 -23.28 -17.95 1.65
N PRO A 356 -22.16 -18.71 1.78
CA PRO A 356 -21.11 -18.45 2.75
C PRO A 356 -20.59 -17.01 2.73
N TYR A 357 -20.38 -16.43 1.55
CA TYR A 357 -19.87 -15.06 1.40
C TYR A 357 -20.85 -14.00 1.92
N VAL A 358 -22.15 -14.28 1.79
CA VAL A 358 -23.22 -13.38 2.27
C VAL A 358 -23.40 -13.49 3.79
N THR A 359 -23.00 -14.62 4.40
CA THR A 359 -23.11 -14.78 5.85
C THR A 359 -22.22 -13.80 6.61
N PRO A 360 -22.67 -13.23 7.75
CA PRO A 360 -21.83 -12.35 8.56
C PRO A 360 -20.55 -13.09 9.02
N PHE A 361 -19.39 -12.55 8.64
CA PHE A 361 -18.07 -13.17 8.90
C PHE A 361 -17.86 -13.60 10.36
N ILE A 362 -18.27 -12.75 11.32
CA ILE A 362 -18.09 -13.03 12.75
C ILE A 362 -18.98 -14.21 13.20
N ALA A 363 -20.22 -14.27 12.71
CA ALA A 363 -21.15 -15.34 13.07
C ALA A 363 -20.72 -16.68 12.50
N SER A 364 -20.33 -16.72 11.22
CA SER A 364 -19.87 -17.96 10.59
C SER A 364 -18.54 -18.44 11.20
N ALA A 365 -17.62 -17.54 11.51
CA ALA A 365 -16.36 -17.87 12.20
C ALA A 365 -16.61 -18.41 13.62
N ALA A 366 -17.56 -17.85 14.37
CA ALA A 366 -17.90 -18.33 15.71
C ALA A 366 -18.48 -19.75 15.69
N ILE A 367 -19.33 -20.06 14.70
CA ILE A 367 -19.86 -21.41 14.50
C ILE A 367 -18.72 -22.38 14.13
N PHE A 368 -17.88 -22.02 13.15
CA PHE A 368 -16.73 -22.83 12.77
C PHE A 368 -15.78 -23.08 13.96
N ARG A 369 -15.54 -22.07 14.80
CA ARG A 369 -14.75 -22.22 16.02
C ARG A 369 -15.34 -23.31 16.93
N GLN A 370 -16.66 -23.41 17.01
CA GLN A 370 -17.33 -24.43 17.81
C GLN A 370 -17.29 -25.83 17.17
N LEU A 371 -17.27 -25.90 15.83
CA LEU A 371 -17.09 -27.16 15.07
C LEU A 371 -15.70 -27.75 15.27
N PHE A 372 -14.69 -26.88 15.26
CA PHE A 372 -13.26 -27.21 15.44
C PHE A 372 -12.79 -27.03 16.89
N ALA A 373 -13.70 -27.00 17.86
CA ALA A 373 -13.33 -26.89 19.26
C ALA A 373 -12.52 -28.12 19.70
N ASN A 374 -11.59 -27.93 20.63
CA ASN A 374 -10.68 -28.98 21.08
C ASN A 374 -11.34 -30.11 21.88
N ARG A 375 -12.59 -29.92 22.32
CA ARG A 375 -13.32 -30.94 23.07
C ARG A 375 -13.60 -32.17 22.20
N ASP A 376 -13.63 -33.33 22.83
CA ASP A 376 -13.93 -34.61 22.19
C ASP A 376 -15.31 -34.66 21.53
N THR A 377 -16.27 -33.89 22.04
CA THR A 377 -17.64 -33.80 21.51
C THR A 377 -17.78 -32.82 20.34
N ALA A 378 -16.70 -32.20 19.89
CA ALA A 378 -16.74 -31.32 18.72
C ALA A 378 -17.00 -32.13 17.45
N ILE A 379 -17.82 -31.60 16.55
CA ILE A 379 -18.31 -32.32 15.37
C ILE A 379 -17.15 -32.83 14.51
N ILE A 380 -16.11 -32.02 14.31
CA ILE A 380 -14.97 -32.42 13.49
C ILE A 380 -14.17 -33.54 14.16
N ASN A 381 -14.00 -33.50 15.49
CA ASN A 381 -13.32 -34.58 16.23
C ASN A 381 -14.14 -35.88 16.24
N LEU A 382 -15.48 -35.78 16.30
CA LEU A 382 -16.36 -36.95 16.16
C LEU A 382 -16.23 -37.60 14.77
N ILE A 383 -16.19 -36.78 13.71
CA ILE A 383 -15.97 -37.27 12.33
C ILE A 383 -14.60 -37.93 12.20
N LEU A 384 -13.54 -37.31 12.73
CA LEU A 384 -12.19 -37.90 12.70
C LEU A 384 -12.15 -39.28 13.39
N ARG A 385 -12.78 -39.40 14.56
CA ARG A 385 -12.86 -40.68 15.29
C ARG A 385 -13.69 -41.72 14.55
N ALA A 386 -14.78 -41.31 13.92
CA ALA A 386 -15.59 -42.21 13.08
C ALA A 386 -14.79 -42.75 11.88
N LEU A 387 -13.82 -41.99 11.38
CA LEU A 387 -12.89 -42.40 10.34
C LEU A 387 -11.66 -43.18 10.87
N GLY A 388 -11.62 -43.47 12.18
CA GLY A 388 -10.54 -44.22 12.82
C GLY A 388 -9.34 -43.39 13.29
N GLY A 389 -9.42 -42.05 13.23
CA GLY A 389 -8.39 -41.14 13.71
C GLY A 389 -8.54 -40.74 15.18
N GLU A 390 -7.51 -40.11 15.75
CA GLU A 390 -7.57 -39.50 17.07
C GLU A 390 -8.12 -38.06 17.01
N GLY A 391 -8.70 -37.59 18.12
CA GLY A 391 -9.19 -36.22 18.21
C GLY A 391 -8.03 -35.23 18.23
N LEU A 392 -8.11 -34.18 17.42
CA LEU A 392 -7.05 -33.17 17.32
C LEU A 392 -7.37 -31.92 18.15
N ALA A 393 -6.32 -31.30 18.65
CA ALA A 393 -6.37 -30.04 19.38
C ALA A 393 -6.44 -28.81 18.45
N TRP A 394 -7.25 -28.88 17.39
CA TRP A 394 -7.27 -27.98 16.22
C TRP A 394 -6.88 -26.53 16.49
N LEU A 395 -7.63 -25.82 17.33
CA LEU A 395 -7.47 -24.37 17.54
C LEU A 395 -6.43 -24.00 18.59
N GLN A 396 -6.01 -24.94 19.43
CA GLN A 396 -4.99 -24.72 20.47
C GLN A 396 -3.63 -25.28 20.06
N GLU A 397 -3.57 -26.05 18.98
CA GLU A 397 -2.34 -26.65 18.49
C GLU A 397 -1.48 -25.62 17.76
N SER A 398 -0.34 -25.30 18.37
CA SER A 398 0.63 -24.34 17.87
C SER A 398 1.65 -24.97 16.91
N LYS A 399 1.79 -26.30 16.93
CA LYS A 399 2.68 -27.03 16.02
C LYS A 399 2.24 -26.84 14.56
N GLY A 400 3.25 -26.73 13.70
CA GLY A 400 3.06 -26.65 12.26
C GLY A 400 2.52 -27.97 11.70
N VAL A 401 1.56 -27.91 10.77
CA VAL A 401 0.92 -29.09 10.19
C VAL A 401 1.92 -30.02 9.52
N ASN A 402 2.96 -29.48 8.88
CA ASN A 402 3.99 -30.33 8.28
C ASN A 402 4.76 -31.10 9.35
N LEU A 403 5.03 -30.50 10.52
CA LEU A 403 5.68 -31.22 11.62
C LEU A 403 4.79 -32.35 12.15
N ILE A 404 3.49 -32.09 12.31
CA ILE A 404 2.54 -33.11 12.80
C ILE A 404 2.51 -34.31 11.81
N ILE A 405 2.44 -34.03 10.51
CA ILE A 405 2.47 -35.07 9.47
C ILE A 405 3.84 -35.77 9.43
N GLY A 406 4.93 -35.02 9.56
CA GLY A 406 6.29 -35.56 9.62
C GLY A 406 6.49 -36.51 10.79
N GLU A 407 6.10 -36.09 12.00
CA GLU A 407 6.12 -36.91 13.22
C GLU A 407 5.29 -38.19 13.03
N ALA A 408 4.10 -38.10 12.43
CA ALA A 408 3.26 -39.25 12.13
C ALA A 408 3.87 -40.22 11.09
N LEU A 409 4.70 -39.73 10.17
CA LEU A 409 5.42 -40.52 9.18
C LEU A 409 6.82 -40.96 9.65
N GLY A 410 7.21 -40.65 10.89
CA GLY A 410 8.54 -40.93 11.43
C GLY A 410 9.67 -40.07 10.85
N LEU A 411 9.33 -38.93 10.23
CA LEU A 411 10.26 -37.98 9.61
C LEU A 411 10.53 -36.79 10.52
N ASN A 412 11.79 -36.57 10.89
CA ASN A 412 12.23 -35.39 11.64
C ASN A 412 12.40 -34.19 10.70
N LEU A 413 11.36 -33.37 10.57
CA LEU A 413 11.39 -32.16 9.76
C LEU A 413 12.06 -31.00 10.50
N PRO A 414 12.89 -30.20 9.82
CA PRO A 414 13.50 -29.02 10.41
C PRO A 414 12.48 -27.89 10.63
N ALA A 415 12.74 -27.01 11.61
CA ALA A 415 11.82 -25.94 12.00
C ALA A 415 11.42 -24.98 10.86
N TRP A 416 12.28 -24.81 9.84
CA TRP A 416 11.95 -23.98 8.66
C TRP A 416 10.86 -24.62 7.80
N ALA A 417 10.73 -25.95 7.81
CA ALA A 417 9.74 -26.72 7.05
C ALA A 417 8.42 -26.93 7.81
N ALA A 418 8.27 -26.34 9.00
CA ALA A 418 7.15 -26.61 9.89
C ALA A 418 5.76 -26.28 9.30
N GLY A 419 5.69 -25.31 8.39
CA GLY A 419 4.43 -24.87 7.78
C GLY A 419 3.53 -24.05 8.74
N PRO A 420 2.27 -23.78 8.35
CA PRO A 420 1.29 -23.10 9.20
C PRO A 420 0.93 -23.96 10.42
N SER A 421 0.62 -23.33 11.55
CA SER A 421 0.07 -24.06 12.69
C SER A 421 -1.28 -24.69 12.37
N LEU A 422 -1.65 -25.76 13.06
CA LEU A 422 -2.95 -26.39 12.88
C LEU A 422 -4.10 -25.41 13.16
N ALA A 423 -3.92 -24.53 14.15
CA ALA A 423 -4.87 -23.45 14.42
C ALA A 423 -5.04 -22.50 13.23
N LEU A 424 -3.96 -22.12 12.55
CA LEU A 424 -4.02 -21.28 11.35
C LEU A 424 -4.69 -22.01 10.17
N VAL A 425 -4.52 -23.32 10.06
CA VAL A 425 -5.19 -24.12 9.01
C VAL A 425 -6.70 -24.08 9.14
N VAL A 426 -7.26 -24.09 10.36
CA VAL A 426 -8.71 -23.91 10.56
C VAL A 426 -9.18 -22.57 10.00
N VAL A 427 -8.40 -21.50 10.22
CA VAL A 427 -8.72 -20.17 9.68
C VAL A 427 -8.61 -20.13 8.15
N ILE A 428 -7.61 -20.81 7.58
CA ILE A 428 -7.45 -20.96 6.13
C ILE A 428 -8.67 -21.68 5.53
N LEU A 429 -9.12 -22.79 6.14
CA LEU A 429 -10.29 -23.55 5.69
C LEU A 429 -11.57 -22.71 5.73
N HIS A 430 -11.81 -21.98 6.81
CA HIS A 430 -12.94 -21.06 6.91
C HIS A 430 -12.88 -19.97 5.83
N SER A 431 -11.69 -19.41 5.58
CA SER A 431 -11.50 -18.37 4.56
C SER A 431 -11.76 -18.91 3.15
N ILE A 432 -11.22 -20.08 2.81
CA ILE A 432 -11.49 -20.76 1.53
C ILE A 432 -13.00 -20.98 1.38
N TRP A 433 -13.65 -21.58 2.38
CA TRP A 433 -15.10 -21.82 2.35
C TRP A 433 -15.92 -20.54 2.15
N THR A 434 -15.49 -19.43 2.76
CA THR A 434 -16.20 -18.15 2.66
C THR A 434 -16.06 -17.50 1.27
N TYR A 435 -14.87 -17.57 0.65
CA TYR A 435 -14.59 -16.83 -0.58
C TYR A 435 -14.73 -17.67 -1.88
N VAL A 436 -14.68 -18.99 -1.80
CA VAL A 436 -14.81 -19.87 -2.99
C VAL A 436 -16.07 -19.57 -3.80
N GLY A 437 -17.20 -19.31 -3.13
CA GLY A 437 -18.46 -18.96 -3.79
C GLY A 437 -18.40 -17.65 -4.57
N TYR A 438 -17.87 -16.60 -3.93
CA TYR A 438 -17.69 -15.29 -4.54
C TYR A 438 -16.77 -15.37 -5.77
N ASP A 439 -15.63 -16.05 -5.63
CA ASP A 439 -14.69 -16.23 -6.73
C ASP A 439 -15.30 -17.07 -7.87
N THR A 440 -16.13 -18.07 -7.55
CA THR A 440 -16.82 -18.93 -8.54
C THR A 440 -17.76 -18.11 -9.42
N VAL A 441 -18.56 -17.22 -8.82
CA VAL A 441 -19.49 -16.35 -9.54
C VAL A 441 -18.75 -15.41 -10.48
N ILE A 442 -17.60 -14.88 -10.06
CA ILE A 442 -16.80 -13.98 -10.89
C ILE A 442 -16.12 -14.75 -12.02
N TYR A 443 -15.55 -15.93 -11.76
CA TYR A 443 -15.04 -16.79 -12.83
C TYR A 443 -16.10 -17.17 -13.86
N LEU A 444 -17.33 -17.38 -13.42
CA LEU A 444 -18.44 -17.71 -14.29
C LEU A 444 -18.85 -16.55 -15.21
N ALA A 445 -18.83 -15.31 -14.70
CA ALA A 445 -18.96 -14.12 -15.52
C ALA A 445 -17.80 -13.99 -16.52
N GLY A 446 -16.58 -14.31 -16.10
CA GLY A 446 -15.40 -14.37 -16.97
C GLY A 446 -15.54 -15.40 -18.10
N LEU A 447 -16.00 -16.62 -17.78
CA LEU A 447 -16.28 -17.68 -18.75
C LEU A 447 -17.36 -17.26 -19.75
N GLY A 448 -18.39 -16.53 -19.30
CA GLY A 448 -19.45 -16.01 -20.16
C GLY A 448 -18.98 -14.97 -21.18
N ASN A 449 -17.82 -14.34 -20.98
CA ASN A 449 -17.24 -13.40 -21.93
C ASN A 449 -16.39 -14.08 -23.02
N ILE A 450 -16.14 -15.39 -22.90
CA ILE A 450 -15.34 -16.14 -23.88
C ILE A 450 -16.27 -16.56 -25.04
N PRO A 451 -16.00 -16.14 -26.30
CA PRO A 451 -16.78 -16.55 -27.46
C PRO A 451 -16.75 -18.08 -27.62
N THR A 452 -17.92 -18.70 -27.81
CA THR A 452 -18.03 -20.16 -27.93
C THR A 452 -17.39 -20.68 -29.21
N GLU A 453 -17.30 -19.84 -30.24
CA GLU A 453 -16.73 -20.17 -31.55
C GLU A 453 -15.26 -20.60 -31.46
N LEU A 454 -14.51 -20.09 -30.48
CA LEU A 454 -13.12 -20.48 -30.24
C LEU A 454 -13.01 -21.93 -29.77
N ASN A 455 -13.94 -22.36 -28.92
CA ASN A 455 -13.97 -23.73 -28.42
C ASN A 455 -14.45 -24.68 -29.52
N ASP A 456 -15.50 -24.29 -30.26
CA ASP A 456 -16.05 -25.09 -31.36
C ASP A 456 -15.01 -25.30 -32.48
N ALA A 457 -14.27 -24.25 -32.85
CA ALA A 457 -13.20 -24.34 -33.85
C ALA A 457 -12.07 -25.29 -33.40
N ALA A 458 -11.66 -25.21 -32.13
CA ALA A 458 -10.62 -26.07 -31.59
C ALA A 458 -11.03 -27.55 -31.52
N GLU A 459 -12.29 -27.83 -31.16
CA GLU A 459 -12.83 -29.18 -31.17
C GLU A 459 -12.92 -29.76 -32.59
N ILE A 460 -13.22 -28.93 -33.61
CA ILE A 460 -13.17 -29.31 -35.03
C ILE A 460 -11.73 -29.64 -35.48
N ASP A 461 -10.73 -28.90 -34.98
CA ASP A 461 -9.30 -29.15 -35.22
C ASP A 461 -8.76 -30.38 -34.45
N GLY A 462 -9.61 -31.09 -33.70
CA GLY A 462 -9.28 -32.32 -32.99
C GLY A 462 -8.74 -32.11 -31.57
N ALA A 463 -8.87 -30.90 -31.01
CA ALA A 463 -8.44 -30.64 -29.64
C ALA A 463 -9.36 -31.34 -28.63
N SER A 464 -8.75 -31.98 -27.63
CA SER A 464 -9.46 -32.54 -26.48
C SER A 464 -9.93 -31.45 -25.52
N LYS A 465 -10.92 -31.74 -24.67
CA LYS A 465 -11.44 -30.79 -23.66
C LYS A 465 -10.35 -30.24 -22.73
N TRP A 466 -9.32 -31.04 -22.43
CA TRP A 466 -8.19 -30.59 -21.63
C TRP A 466 -7.30 -29.60 -22.40
N GLU A 467 -7.11 -29.81 -23.70
CA GLU A 467 -6.36 -28.90 -24.56
C GLU A 467 -7.12 -27.59 -24.76
N VAL A 468 -8.43 -27.64 -25.00
CA VAL A 468 -9.31 -26.46 -25.03
C VAL A 468 -9.21 -25.70 -23.71
N PHE A 469 -9.31 -26.38 -22.57
CA PHE A 469 -9.15 -25.72 -21.26
C PHE A 469 -7.76 -25.07 -21.10
N ARG A 470 -6.68 -25.82 -21.33
CA ARG A 470 -5.31 -25.36 -21.07
C ARG A 470 -4.87 -24.24 -22.02
N TYR A 471 -5.27 -24.30 -23.28
CA TYR A 471 -4.77 -23.40 -24.33
C TYR A 471 -5.74 -22.28 -24.72
N ILE A 472 -7.05 -22.43 -24.44
CA ILE A 472 -8.06 -21.42 -24.78
C ILE A 472 -8.68 -20.85 -23.51
N THR A 473 -9.37 -21.68 -22.73
CA THR A 473 -10.15 -21.19 -21.58
C THR A 473 -9.28 -20.56 -20.48
N PHE A 474 -8.25 -21.26 -20.02
CA PHE A 474 -7.40 -20.80 -18.92
C PHE A 474 -6.62 -19.51 -19.28
N PRO A 475 -6.02 -19.37 -20.48
CA PRO A 475 -5.41 -18.11 -20.91
C PRO A 475 -6.41 -16.95 -21.04
N LEU A 476 -7.61 -17.20 -21.57
CA LEU A 476 -8.64 -16.16 -21.71
C LEU A 476 -9.31 -15.78 -20.38
N LEU A 477 -9.24 -16.65 -19.37
CA LEU A 477 -9.63 -16.33 -17.99
C LEU A 477 -8.56 -15.54 -17.21
N SER A 478 -7.36 -15.34 -17.77
CA SER A 478 -6.27 -14.64 -17.09
C SER A 478 -6.62 -13.24 -16.56
N PRO A 479 -7.46 -12.39 -17.21
CA PRO A 479 -7.85 -11.10 -16.63
C PRO A 479 -8.64 -11.27 -15.32
N THR A 480 -9.52 -12.28 -15.29
CA THR A 480 -10.37 -12.60 -14.13
C THR A 480 -9.53 -13.19 -13.00
N THR A 481 -8.65 -14.15 -13.30
CA THR A 481 -7.70 -14.73 -12.34
C THR A 481 -6.77 -13.65 -11.75
N TYR A 482 -6.31 -12.72 -12.60
CA TYR A 482 -5.47 -11.61 -12.16
C TYR A 482 -6.20 -10.70 -11.17
N PHE A 483 -7.41 -10.26 -11.52
CA PHE A 483 -8.24 -9.44 -10.65
C PHE A 483 -8.52 -10.14 -9.31
N LEU A 484 -8.98 -11.39 -9.34
CA LEU A 484 -9.30 -12.15 -8.14
C LEU A 484 -8.08 -12.39 -7.27
N SER A 485 -6.94 -12.78 -7.85
CA SER A 485 -5.71 -12.98 -7.09
C SER A 485 -5.21 -11.70 -6.42
N LEU A 486 -5.30 -10.56 -7.11
CA LEU A 486 -4.89 -9.28 -6.54
C LEU A 486 -5.77 -8.90 -5.33
N ILE A 487 -7.08 -8.98 -5.49
CA ILE A 487 -8.04 -8.67 -4.41
C ILE A 487 -7.89 -9.65 -3.25
N ALA A 488 -7.71 -10.94 -3.54
CA ALA A 488 -7.54 -11.97 -2.52
C ALA A 488 -6.25 -11.77 -1.71
N VAL A 489 -5.11 -11.47 -2.36
CA VAL A 489 -3.85 -11.16 -1.65
C VAL A 489 -3.98 -9.89 -0.81
N ILE A 490 -4.58 -8.82 -1.33
CA ILE A 490 -4.81 -7.60 -0.53
C ILE A 490 -5.73 -7.92 0.67
N GLY A 491 -6.75 -8.75 0.45
CA GLY A 491 -7.71 -9.18 1.46
C GLY A 491 -7.06 -9.97 2.59
N THR A 492 -6.20 -10.95 2.29
CA THR A 492 -5.54 -11.81 3.30
C THR A 492 -4.56 -11.01 4.16
N PHE A 493 -3.85 -10.04 3.60
CA PHE A 493 -2.95 -9.17 4.36
C PHE A 493 -3.70 -8.21 5.28
N LYS A 494 -4.90 -7.77 4.88
CA LYS A 494 -5.78 -6.90 5.68
C LYS A 494 -6.74 -7.67 6.60
N ALA A 495 -6.74 -9.00 6.57
CA ALA A 495 -7.70 -9.80 7.31
C ALA A 495 -7.50 -9.62 8.83
N PHE A 496 -8.58 -9.30 9.52
CA PHE A 496 -8.59 -9.10 10.98
C PHE A 496 -9.74 -9.84 11.65
N ALA A 497 -10.99 -9.56 11.24
CA ALA A 497 -12.19 -10.02 11.95
C ALA A 497 -12.21 -11.55 12.15
N THR A 498 -12.02 -12.32 11.08
CA THR A 498 -11.99 -13.78 11.13
C THR A 498 -10.88 -14.30 12.05
N LEU A 499 -9.66 -13.79 11.88
CA LEU A 499 -8.48 -14.20 12.66
C LEU A 499 -8.65 -13.90 14.15
N TRP A 500 -9.27 -12.77 14.48
CA TRP A 500 -9.56 -12.39 15.85
C TRP A 500 -10.53 -13.37 16.53
N VAL A 501 -11.57 -13.82 15.81
CA VAL A 501 -12.57 -14.75 16.36
C VAL A 501 -11.97 -16.13 16.67
N PHE A 502 -11.07 -16.63 15.82
CA PHE A 502 -10.39 -17.92 15.98
C PHE A 502 -9.17 -17.89 16.92
N ARG A 503 -8.77 -16.71 17.40
CA ARG A 503 -7.60 -16.57 18.26
C ARG A 503 -7.83 -17.26 19.61
N GLU A 504 -6.90 -18.13 19.98
CA GLU A 504 -6.83 -18.79 21.29
C GLU A 504 -5.47 -18.52 21.93
N SER A 505 -5.44 -18.37 23.26
CA SER A 505 -4.20 -18.14 24.00
C SER A 505 -3.24 -19.33 23.91
N LEU A 506 -3.78 -20.55 23.93
CA LEU A 506 -3.01 -21.80 23.85
C LEU A 506 -2.35 -22.04 22.48
N ALA A 507 -2.80 -21.36 21.42
CA ALA A 507 -2.14 -21.40 20.11
C ALA A 507 -0.82 -20.61 20.08
N LEU A 508 -0.40 -20.01 21.21
CA LEU A 508 0.87 -19.29 21.39
C LEU A 508 1.13 -18.20 20.33
N GLY A 509 0.07 -17.54 19.86
CA GLY A 509 0.18 -16.47 18.88
C GLY A 509 0.51 -16.92 17.45
N THR A 510 0.47 -18.23 17.16
CA THR A 510 0.71 -18.77 15.81
C THR A 510 -0.38 -18.40 14.79
N THR A 511 -1.49 -17.81 15.26
CA THR A 511 -2.57 -17.24 14.44
C THR A 511 -2.55 -15.70 14.41
N ASN A 512 -1.62 -15.05 15.11
CA ASN A 512 -1.49 -13.59 15.09
C ASN A 512 -0.87 -13.15 13.76
N THR A 513 -1.70 -12.77 12.79
CA THR A 513 -1.23 -12.11 11.56
C THR A 513 -0.70 -10.71 11.84
N PHE A 514 -0.10 -10.07 10.83
CA PHE A 514 0.41 -8.71 10.92
C PHE A 514 -0.70 -7.72 11.35
N SER A 515 -1.89 -7.87 10.78
CA SER A 515 -3.06 -7.05 11.14
C SER A 515 -3.49 -7.27 12.60
N VAL A 516 -3.43 -8.50 13.11
CA VAL A 516 -3.68 -8.79 14.53
C VAL A 516 -2.57 -8.19 15.40
N ALA A 517 -1.31 -8.29 15.01
CA ALA A 517 -0.19 -7.71 15.76
C ALA A 517 -0.32 -6.18 15.90
N ILE A 518 -0.72 -5.48 14.84
CA ILE A 518 -1.04 -4.04 14.89
C ILE A 518 -2.15 -3.77 15.92
N PHE A 519 -3.21 -4.58 15.91
CA PHE A 519 -4.33 -4.43 16.83
C PHE A 519 -3.90 -4.63 18.29
N LEU A 520 -3.07 -5.64 18.57
CA LEU A 520 -2.53 -5.90 19.91
C LEU A 520 -1.66 -4.73 20.40
N GLU A 521 -0.79 -4.19 19.55
CA GLU A 521 0.03 -3.02 19.91
C GLU A 521 -0.83 -1.77 20.17
N PHE A 522 -1.92 -1.60 19.41
CA PHE A 522 -2.82 -0.46 19.54
C PHE A 522 -3.70 -0.58 20.79
N PHE A 523 -4.49 -1.66 20.91
CA PHE A 523 -5.55 -1.77 21.93
C PHE A 523 -5.11 -2.46 23.22
N GLU A 524 -4.21 -3.45 23.16
CA GLU A 524 -3.75 -4.16 24.38
C GLU A 524 -2.53 -3.46 25.00
N LYS A 525 -1.51 -3.12 24.19
CA LYS A 525 -0.26 -2.52 24.68
C LYS A 525 -0.31 -0.98 24.73
N LEU A 526 -1.36 -0.36 24.20
CA LEU A 526 -1.60 1.09 24.17
C LEU A 526 -0.41 1.87 23.61
N ARG A 527 0.18 1.38 22.51
CA ARG A 527 1.30 2.02 21.80
C ARG A 527 0.84 2.50 20.43
N TYR A 528 -0.04 3.49 20.41
CA TYR A 528 -0.68 4.00 19.19
C TYR A 528 0.33 4.49 18.14
N GLY A 529 1.42 5.15 18.57
CA GLY A 529 2.50 5.59 17.67
C GLY A 529 3.16 4.42 16.95
N TYR A 530 3.55 3.40 17.71
CA TYR A 530 4.18 2.21 17.17
C TYR A 530 3.23 1.39 16.27
N ALA A 531 2.00 1.17 16.70
CA ALA A 531 0.99 0.48 15.89
C ALA A 531 0.69 1.22 14.58
N SER A 532 0.67 2.55 14.59
CA SER A 532 0.52 3.35 13.37
C SER A 532 1.72 3.18 12.43
N ALA A 533 2.96 3.14 12.95
CA ALA A 533 4.14 2.85 12.15
C ALA A 533 4.06 1.45 11.51
N MET A 534 3.66 0.44 12.28
CA MET A 534 3.42 -0.93 11.77
C MET A 534 2.38 -0.95 10.65
N ALA A 535 1.28 -0.18 10.78
CA ALA A 535 0.27 -0.09 9.72
C ALA A 535 0.83 0.50 8.41
N PHE A 536 1.72 1.50 8.48
CA PHE A 536 2.42 2.01 7.30
C PHE A 536 3.42 1.02 6.70
N VAL A 537 4.11 0.23 7.54
CA VAL A 537 4.96 -0.87 7.07
C VAL A 537 4.11 -1.90 6.32
N LEU A 538 2.98 -2.34 6.88
CA LEU A 538 2.06 -3.25 6.21
C LEU A 538 1.53 -2.67 4.90
N PHE A 539 1.17 -1.38 4.88
CA PHE A 539 0.75 -0.68 3.67
C PHE A 539 1.84 -0.72 2.58
N ALA A 540 3.09 -0.44 2.94
CA ALA A 540 4.23 -0.53 2.01
C ALA A 540 4.44 -1.96 1.49
N ILE A 541 4.29 -2.98 2.35
CA ILE A 541 4.35 -4.40 1.95
C ILE A 541 3.24 -4.74 0.95
N ILE A 542 2.00 -4.36 1.23
CA ILE A 542 0.85 -4.60 0.33
C ILE A 542 1.06 -3.90 -1.01
N LEU A 543 1.56 -2.66 -1.01
CA LEU A 543 1.85 -1.92 -2.24
C LEU A 543 2.97 -2.59 -3.04
N GLY A 544 4.04 -3.03 -2.37
CA GLY A 544 5.12 -3.80 -2.99
C GLY A 544 4.61 -5.10 -3.64
N LEU A 545 3.81 -5.88 -2.91
CA LEU A 545 3.19 -7.10 -3.43
C LEU A 545 2.24 -6.81 -4.59
N THR A 546 1.49 -5.72 -4.54
CA THR A 546 0.59 -5.29 -5.61
C THR A 546 1.38 -4.96 -6.88
N VAL A 547 2.49 -4.23 -6.77
CA VAL A 547 3.38 -3.92 -7.90
C VAL A 547 4.00 -5.18 -8.48
N ILE A 548 4.48 -6.09 -7.62
CA ILE A 548 5.01 -7.40 -8.02
C ILE A 548 3.94 -8.18 -8.77
N ASN A 549 2.74 -8.31 -8.20
CA ASN A 549 1.62 -9.03 -8.80
C ASN A 549 1.23 -8.46 -10.17
N ASN A 550 1.09 -7.13 -10.26
CA ASN A 550 0.78 -6.42 -11.51
C ASN A 550 1.86 -6.65 -12.58
N ARG A 551 3.13 -6.70 -12.18
CA ARG A 551 4.23 -6.90 -13.14
C ARG A 551 4.30 -8.33 -13.68
N PHE A 552 4.11 -9.33 -12.82
CA PHE A 552 4.18 -10.74 -13.20
C PHE A 552 2.93 -11.24 -13.93
N GLN A 553 1.75 -10.81 -13.48
CA GLN A 553 0.48 -11.28 -14.06
C GLN A 553 -0.06 -10.31 -15.13
N GLY A 554 0.09 -9.00 -14.95
CA GLY A 554 -0.42 -7.99 -15.89
C GLY A 554 0.17 -8.06 -17.30
N SER A 555 1.40 -8.58 -17.43
CA SER A 555 2.05 -8.83 -18.73
C SER A 555 1.57 -10.09 -19.44
N LYS A 556 0.78 -10.94 -18.76
CA LYS A 556 0.26 -12.22 -19.27
C LYS A 556 -1.27 -12.21 -19.44
N VAL A 557 -1.89 -11.05 -19.33
CA VAL A 557 -3.35 -10.89 -19.50
C VAL A 557 -3.66 -10.84 -20.99
N PHE A 558 -4.38 -11.85 -21.47
CA PHE A 558 -4.92 -11.85 -22.82
C PHE A 558 -6.29 -11.18 -22.78
N TYR A 559 -6.39 -10.03 -23.45
CA TYR A 559 -7.68 -9.41 -23.75
C TYR A 559 -8.18 -9.96 -25.09
N LEU A 560 -9.49 -10.20 -25.17
CA LEU A 560 -10.17 -10.49 -26.43
C LEU A 560 -10.23 -9.26 -27.33
#